data_AF-A0AA87LRE2-F1
#
_entry.id   AF-A0AA87LRE2-F1
#
_cell.length_a   1.000
_cell.length_b   1.000
_cell.length_c   1.000
_cell.angle_alpha   90.00
_cell.angle_beta   90.00
_cell.angle_gamma   90.00
#
_symmetry.space_group_name_H-M   'P 1'
#
loop_
_entity.id
_entity.type
_entity.pdbx_description
1 polymer ?
#
loop_
_entity_poly.entity_id
_entity_poly.type
_entity_poly.pdbx_seq_one_letter_code
_entity_poly.pdbx_strand_id
1 'polypeptide(L)' 'MKELRPGSTGRSEVRILFVFDPERKAVLLVGGDKQNKWNKWYKTAIREAERRYIRWLEEQHGKDTK' A
#
# COMPACT_ATOMS: atom_id res chain seq x y z
N MET A 1 -0.30 -1.65 8.53
CA MET A 1 -0.66 -1.72 7.10
C MET A 1 -1.82 -2.69 6.92
N LYS A 2 -2.75 -2.40 6.01
CA LYS A 2 -3.91 -3.22 5.68
C LYS A 2 -3.90 -3.54 4.18
N GLU A 3 -4.73 -4.50 3.76
CA GLU A 3 -4.84 -4.92 2.36
C GLU A 3 -6.30 -4.90 1.90
N LEU A 4 -6.57 -4.28 0.76
CA LEU A 4 -7.83 -4.43 0.03
C LEU A 4 -7.72 -5.57 -0.97
N ARG A 5 -8.80 -6.34 -1.07
CA ARG A 5 -8.94 -7.49 -1.98
C ARG A 5 -10.16 -7.29 -2.87
N PRO A 6 -10.06 -6.47 -3.94
CA PRO A 6 -11.10 -6.37 -4.93
C PRO A 6 -11.50 -7.77 -5.44
N GLY A 7 -12.80 -7.95 -5.69
CA GLY A 7 -13.33 -9.17 -6.27
C GLY A 7 -12.54 -9.53 -7.53
N SER A 8 -11.89 -10.69 -7.48
CA SER A 8 -10.93 -11.14 -8.47
C SER A 8 -11.54 -12.33 -9.22
N THR A 9 -11.99 -12.13 -10.45
CA THR A 9 -12.63 -13.19 -11.26
C THR A 9 -11.57 -13.96 -12.05
N GLY A 10 -11.00 -15.01 -11.46
CA GLY A 10 -10.24 -16.10 -12.10
C GLY A 10 -8.92 -15.76 -12.84
N ARG A 11 -8.80 -14.57 -13.42
CA ARG A 11 -7.74 -14.14 -14.33
C ARG A 11 -6.93 -12.94 -13.82
N SER A 12 -7.23 -12.43 -12.64
CA SER A 12 -6.39 -11.48 -11.93
C SER A 12 -6.60 -11.68 -10.43
N GLU A 13 -5.58 -11.35 -9.64
CA GLU A 13 -5.68 -11.29 -8.18
C GLU A 13 -5.16 -9.95 -7.69
N VAL A 14 -5.96 -8.90 -7.93
CA VAL A 14 -5.55 -7.55 -7.55
C VAL A 14 -5.49 -7.45 -6.02
N ARG A 15 -4.38 -6.93 -5.50
CA ARG A 15 -4.19 -6.59 -4.08
C ARG A 15 -3.68 -5.17 -3.96
N ILE A 16 -4.23 -4.46 -2.98
CA ILE A 16 -3.83 -3.07 -2.72
C ILE A 16 -3.43 -2.96 -1.25
N LEU A 17 -2.19 -2.62 -0.98
CA LEU A 17 -1.71 -2.28 0.35
C LEU A 17 -2.03 -0.82 0.66
N PHE A 18 -2.61 -0.58 1.83
CA PHE A 18 -3.02 0.76 2.26
C PHE A 18 -2.85 0.95 3.77
N VAL A 19 -2.91 2.20 4.20
CA VAL A 19 -2.93 2.60 5.62
C VAL A 19 -3.96 3.72 5.83
N PHE A 20 -4.32 3.95 7.08
CA PHE A 20 -4.89 5.22 7.48
C PHE A 20 -3.76 6.08 8.05
N ASP A 21 -3.65 7.32 7.59
CA ASP A 21 -2.69 8.27 8.16
C ASP A 21 -3.22 8.83 9.52
N PRO A 22 -2.45 9.69 10.21
CA PRO A 22 -2.88 10.28 11.49
C PRO A 22 -4.22 11.02 11.44
N GLU A 23 -4.58 11.59 10.29
CA GLU A 23 -5.85 12.28 10.03
C GLU A 23 -6.98 11.33 9.57
N ARG A 24 -6.74 10.01 9.65
CA ARG A 24 -7.69 8.97 9.26
C ARG A 24 -8.05 8.99 7.77
N LYS A 25 -7.20 9.56 6.92
CA LYS A 25 -7.33 9.47 5.46
C LYS A 25 -6.76 8.13 4.98
N ALA A 26 -7.49 7.46 4.10
CA ALA A 26 -7.01 6.23 3.49
C ALA A 26 -5.95 6.54 2.43
N VAL A 27 -4.74 6.02 2.61
CA VAL A 27 -3.61 6.20 1.69
C VAL A 27 -3.32 4.87 1.01
N LEU A 28 -3.55 4.82 -0.31
CA LEU A 28 -3.23 3.65 -1.14
C LEU A 28 -1.74 3.68 -1.48
N LEU A 29 -1.01 2.66 -1.04
CA LEU A 29 0.46 2.63 -1.12
C LEU A 29 0.95 1.85 -2.34
N VAL A 30 0.44 0.64 -2.55
CA VAL A 30 0.87 -0.26 -3.63
C VAL A 30 -0.32 -1.05 -4.12
N GLY A 31 -0.58 -1.03 -5.43
CA GLY A 31 -1.49 -1.95 -6.11
C GLY A 31 -0.71 -2.92 -7.01
N GLY A 32 -1.14 -4.17 -7.10
CA GLY A 32 -0.54 -5.11 -8.03
C GLY A 32 -1.40 -6.35 -8.26
N ASP A 33 -1.19 -6.99 -9.41
CA ASP A 33 -1.76 -8.30 -9.70
C ASP A 33 -0.87 -9.39 -9.11
N LYS A 34 -1.46 -10.20 -8.22
CA LYS A 34 -0.78 -11.21 -7.42
C LYS A 34 -0.72 -12.58 -8.10
N GLN A 35 -1.27 -12.75 -9.30
CA GLN A 35 -1.28 -14.03 -10.00
C GLN A 35 0.09 -14.73 -10.04
N ASN A 36 0.12 -15.99 -9.59
CA ASN A 36 1.26 -16.92 -9.66
C ASN A 36 2.60 -16.44 -9.04
N LYS A 37 2.62 -15.38 -8.24
CA LYS A 37 3.86 -14.81 -7.65
C LYS A 37 3.74 -14.44 -6.15
N TRP A 38 2.99 -15.24 -5.40
CA TRP A 38 2.60 -15.01 -4.00
C TRP A 38 3.71 -14.49 -3.08
N ASN A 39 4.82 -15.23 -2.92
CA ASN A 39 5.86 -14.89 -1.94
C ASN A 39 6.77 -13.73 -2.41
N LYS A 40 7.04 -13.68 -3.71
CA LYS A 40 7.91 -12.64 -4.29
C LYS A 40 7.22 -11.28 -4.29
N TRP A 41 5.92 -11.25 -4.57
CA TRP A 41 5.16 -10.01 -4.63
C TRP A 41 5.12 -9.32 -3.27
N TYR A 42 4.76 -10.03 -2.19
CA TYR A 42 4.68 -9.41 -0.86
C TYR A 42 6.01 -8.82 -0.40
N LYS A 43 7.12 -9.54 -0.59
CA LYS A 43 8.45 -9.04 -0.19
C LYS A 43 8.79 -7.71 -0.85
N THR A 44 8.46 -7.55 -2.13
CA THR A 44 8.69 -6.30 -2.87
C THR A 44 7.64 -5.24 -2.54
N ALA A 45 6.36 -5.62 -2.51
CA ALA A 45 5.23 -4.71 -2.30
C ALA A 45 5.25 -4.09 -0.89
N ILE A 46 5.60 -4.85 0.15
CA ILE A 46 5.69 -4.34 1.52
C ILE A 46 6.80 -3.29 1.64
N ARG A 47 8.01 -3.60 1.16
CA ARG A 47 9.15 -2.66 1.21
C ARG A 47 8.85 -1.37 0.46
N GLU A 48 8.16 -1.48 -0.67
CA GLU A 48 7.75 -0.34 -1.47
C GLU A 48 6.65 0.48 -0.78
N ALA A 49 5.68 -0.19 -0.15
CA ALA A 49 4.62 0.46 0.61
C ALA A 49 5.14 1.21 1.84
N GLU A 50 6.09 0.63 2.58
CA GLU A 50 6.76 1.27 3.71
C GLU A 50 7.49 2.56 3.27
N ARG A 51 8.29 2.49 2.19
CA ARG A 51 8.99 3.66 1.65
C ARG A 51 8.01 4.77 1.25
N ARG A 52 6.93 4.42 0.57
CA ARG A 52 5.90 5.38 0.14
C ARG A 52 5.17 6.00 1.33
N TYR A 53 4.94 5.25 2.39
CA TYR A 53 4.29 5.79 3.57
C TYR A 53 5.17 6.77 4.34
N ILE A 54 6.47 6.48 4.49
CA ILE A 54 7.43 7.43 5.09
C ILE A 54 7.41 8.74 4.32
N ARG A 55 7.52 8.67 2.99
CA ARG A 55 7.46 9.84 2.12
C ARG A 55 6.14 10.61 2.25
N TRP A 56 5.01 9.90 2.33
CA TRP A 56 3.70 10.54 2.55
C TRP A 56 3.66 11.32 3.87
N LEU A 57 4.19 10.74 4.94
CA LEU A 57 4.27 11.41 6.24
C LEU A 57 5.15 12.66 6.18
N GLU A 58 6.30 12.60 5.51
CA GLU A 58 7.18 13.76 5.33
C GLU A 58 6.50 14.89 4.54
N GLU A 59 5.81 14.55 3.45
CA GLU A 59 5.20 15.54 2.55
C GLU A 59 3.93 16.18 3.15
N GLN A 60 3.12 15.41 3.87
CA GLN A 60 1.80 15.83 4.37
C GLN A 60 1.78 16.20 5.85
N HIS A 61 2.62 15.57 6.69
CA HIS A 61 2.65 15.76 8.14
C HIS A 61 3.98 16.36 8.64
N GLY A 62 5.04 16.35 7.82
CA GLY A 62 6.34 16.95 8.15
C GLY A 62 6.35 18.48 8.10
N LYS A 63 5.30 19.11 7.57
CA LYS A 63 5.13 20.58 7.54
C LYS A 63 4.51 21.15 8.82
N ASP A 64 3.85 20.31 9.62
CA ASP A 64 3.14 20.75 10.83
C ASP A 64 4.07 20.83 12.06
N THR A 65 5.35 20.47 11.92
CA THR A 65 6.35 20.53 13.00
C THR A 65 7.27 21.76 12.88
N LYS A 66 6.86 22.82 12.17
CA LYS A 66 7.65 24.04 12.02
C LYS A 66 6.90 25.29 12.44
#